data_AF-A0A4Q1CCM8-F1
#
_entry.id   AF-A0A4Q1CCM8-F1
#
_cell.length_a   1.000
_cell.length_b   1.000
_cell.length_c   1.000
_cell.angle_alpha   90.00
_cell.angle_beta   90.00
_cell.angle_gamma   90.00
#
_symmetry.space_group_name_H-M   'P 1'
#
loop_
_entity.id
_entity.type
_entity.pdbx_description
1 polymer ?
#
loop_
_entity_poly.entity_id
_entity_poly.type
_entity_poly.pdbx_seq_one_letter_code
_entity_poly.pdbx_strand_id
1 'polypeptide(L)'
;MKAMFWIVVVLVVVAAIAVPLLAKDKPAPVEVRKITPEDSEVAEEWERVTAEPDVLGVNAARLKAAKWNWQIFINAAEFVRRDPLASCLDADITAALKKVKGVSAVSHDDREVWVVQAEAGGEDLVRACAGALDALAPEIRKQLENP
;
A
#
# COMPACT_ATOMS: atom_id res chain seq x y z
N MET A 1 18.48 15.86 -68.67
CA MET A 1 17.86 16.63 -67.57
C MET A 1 16.71 15.82 -67.01
N LYS A 2 16.73 15.60 -65.68
CA LYS A 2 15.65 15.07 -64.81
C LYS A 2 15.34 13.58 -64.98
N ALA A 3 15.14 12.78 -63.94
CA ALA A 3 15.50 12.82 -62.53
C ALA A 3 15.32 11.37 -62.04
N MET A 4 16.26 10.90 -61.22
CA MET A 4 16.22 9.66 -60.46
C MET A 4 14.98 9.63 -59.54
N PHE A 5 14.15 8.59 -59.63
CA PHE A 5 13.18 8.27 -58.58
C PHE A 5 13.55 6.91 -58.00
N TRP A 6 14.22 6.94 -56.86
CA TRP A 6 14.38 5.78 -55.99
C TRP A 6 13.08 5.59 -55.22
N ILE A 7 12.40 4.48 -55.44
CA ILE A 7 11.27 4.05 -54.61
C ILE A 7 11.87 3.45 -53.34
N VAL A 8 11.73 4.18 -52.23
CA VAL A 8 12.00 3.64 -50.89
C VAL A 8 10.77 2.82 -50.49
N VAL A 9 10.91 1.50 -50.49
CA VAL A 9 9.91 0.59 -49.93
C VAL A 9 10.05 0.64 -48.41
N VAL A 10 9.13 1.34 -47.74
CA VAL A 10 9.00 1.30 -46.28
C VAL A 10 8.14 0.10 -45.92
N LEU A 11 8.78 -0.99 -45.50
CA LEU A 11 8.14 -2.14 -44.89
C LEU A 11 7.75 -1.77 -43.46
N VAL A 12 6.49 -1.38 -43.25
CA VAL A 12 5.92 -1.26 -41.90
C VAL A 12 5.53 -2.66 -41.44
N VAL A 13 6.39 -3.27 -40.64
CA VAL A 13 6.05 -4.49 -39.88
C VAL A 13 5.16 -4.05 -38.73
N VAL A 14 3.84 -4.18 -38.91
CA VAL A 14 2.89 -4.10 -37.80
C VAL A 14 2.98 -5.41 -37.05
N ALA A 15 3.82 -5.45 -36.02
CA ALA A 15 3.75 -6.51 -35.02
C ALA A 15 2.43 -6.35 -34.27
N ALA A 16 1.46 -7.21 -34.58
CA ALA A 16 0.25 -7.35 -33.78
C ALA A 16 0.67 -7.84 -32.38
N ILE A 17 0.80 -6.91 -31.44
CA ILE A 17 0.89 -7.25 -30.02
C ILE A 17 -0.51 -7.70 -29.62
N ALA A 18 -0.70 -9.01 -29.58
CA ALA A 18 -1.85 -9.60 -28.92
C ALA A 18 -1.80 -9.17 -27.44
N VAL A 19 -2.65 -8.24 -27.06
CA VAL A 19 -2.93 -7.94 -25.65
C VAL A 19 -3.71 -9.14 -25.13
N PRO A 20 -3.19 -9.93 -24.17
CA PRO A 20 -3.98 -10.99 -23.58
C PRO A 20 -5.05 -10.35 -22.71
N LEU A 21 -6.28 -10.32 -23.23
CA LEU A 21 -7.48 -10.08 -22.45
C LEU A 21 -7.68 -11.31 -21.54
N LEU A 22 -7.89 -11.07 -20.24
CA LEU A 22 -8.41 -12.01 -19.24
C LEU A 22 -7.43 -13.05 -18.67
N ALA A 23 -6.44 -12.59 -17.91
CA ALA A 23 -6.21 -13.18 -16.60
C ALA A 23 -6.78 -12.19 -15.56
N LYS A 24 -7.68 -12.64 -14.69
CA LYS A 24 -7.91 -11.93 -13.43
C LYS A 24 -6.63 -12.15 -12.62
N ASP A 25 -5.64 -11.29 -12.87
CA ASP A 25 -4.35 -11.39 -12.21
C ASP A 25 -4.60 -11.39 -10.71
N LYS A 26 -4.05 -12.40 -10.04
CA LYS A 26 -3.81 -12.31 -8.60
C LYS A 26 -3.10 -10.98 -8.39
N PRO A 27 -3.57 -10.11 -7.47
CA PRO A 27 -2.87 -8.87 -7.20
C PRO A 27 -1.40 -9.21 -6.94
N ALA A 28 -0.50 -8.41 -7.53
CA ALA A 28 0.93 -8.60 -7.38
C ALA A 28 1.26 -8.72 -5.88
N PRO A 29 2.20 -9.62 -5.51
CA PRO A 29 2.56 -9.78 -4.12
C PRO A 29 2.99 -8.44 -3.52
N VAL A 30 2.45 -8.10 -2.35
CA VAL A 30 2.80 -6.87 -1.63
C VAL A 30 4.31 -6.87 -1.39
N GLU A 31 5.00 -5.85 -1.89
CA GLU A 31 6.41 -5.64 -1.59
C GLU A 31 6.53 -4.80 -0.30
N VAL A 32 7.35 -5.28 0.63
CA VAL A 32 7.60 -4.66 1.93
C VAL A 32 9.10 -4.64 2.16
N ARG A 33 9.62 -3.52 2.64
CA ARG A 33 11.05 -3.38 2.94
C ARG A 33 11.27 -2.78 4.32
N LYS A 34 12.36 -3.21 4.94
CA LYS A 34 12.90 -2.56 6.13
C LYS A 34 13.67 -1.32 5.71
N ILE A 35 13.46 -0.21 6.39
CA ILE A 35 14.19 1.04 6.16
C ILE A 35 15.01 1.40 7.41
N THR A 36 15.97 2.31 7.22
CA THR A 36 16.73 2.88 8.33
C THR A 36 15.86 3.95 8.99
N PRO A 37 15.54 3.83 10.29
CA PRO A 37 14.76 4.85 10.95
C PRO A 37 15.48 6.19 10.98
N GLU A 38 14.76 7.27 10.68
CA GLU A 38 15.30 8.63 10.78
C GLU A 38 15.27 9.14 12.24
N ASP A 39 14.29 8.69 13.01
CA ASP A 39 14.13 9.05 14.42
C ASP A 39 14.91 8.11 15.34
N SER A 40 15.70 8.69 16.24
CA SER A 40 16.46 7.97 17.27
C SER A 40 15.59 7.22 18.28
N GLU A 41 14.31 7.54 18.44
CA GLU A 41 13.37 6.82 19.31
C GLU A 41 12.82 5.54 18.65
N VAL A 42 12.95 5.43 17.33
CA VAL A 42 12.52 4.28 16.54
C VAL A 42 13.64 3.24 16.49
N ALA A 43 13.32 2.00 16.87
CA ALA A 43 14.23 0.86 16.85
C ALA A 43 14.29 0.19 15.48
N GLU A 44 13.16 0.21 14.76
CA GLU A 44 12.95 -0.55 13.55
C GLU A 44 11.79 0.06 12.77
N GLU A 45 11.91 0.13 11.45
CA GLU A 45 10.89 0.71 10.60
C GLU A 45 10.74 -0.08 9.29
N TRP A 46 9.50 -0.21 8.85
CA TRP A 46 9.11 -0.97 7.67
C TRP A 46 8.08 -0.20 6.87
N GLU A 47 8.14 -0.33 5.56
CA GLU A 47 7.19 0.31 4.66
C GLU A 47 6.74 -0.64 3.54
N ARG A 48 5.51 -0.43 3.08
CA ARG A 48 5.05 -0.99 1.81
C ARG A 48 5.68 -0.20 0.65
N VAL A 49 6.31 -0.90 -0.28
CA VAL A 49 6.75 -0.30 -1.54
C VAL A 49 5.54 -0.20 -2.48
N THR A 50 5.20 1.02 -2.88
CA THR A 50 4.04 1.29 -3.76
C THR A 50 4.26 2.54 -4.59
N ALA A 51 3.65 2.59 -5.78
CA ALA A 51 3.58 3.79 -6.62
C ALA A 51 2.44 4.74 -6.24
N GLU A 52 1.54 4.32 -5.34
CA GLU A 52 0.37 5.09 -4.90
C GLU A 52 0.37 5.26 -3.37
N PRO A 53 1.32 6.01 -2.79
CA PRO A 53 1.45 6.12 -1.34
C PRO A 53 0.20 6.70 -0.65
N ASP A 54 -0.53 7.60 -1.29
CA ASP A 54 -1.73 8.21 -0.71
C ASP A 54 -2.92 7.23 -0.61
N VAL A 55 -2.92 6.16 -1.39
CA VAL A 55 -3.98 5.14 -1.43
C VAL A 55 -3.56 3.88 -0.70
N LEU A 56 -2.30 3.46 -0.90
CA LEU A 56 -1.79 2.15 -0.53
C LEU A 56 -0.67 2.21 0.51
N GLY A 57 -0.23 3.40 0.90
CA GLY A 57 0.89 3.60 1.83
C GLY A 57 0.60 3.02 3.21
N VAL A 58 1.54 2.19 3.67
CA VAL A 58 1.52 1.58 5.00
C VAL A 58 2.94 1.61 5.55
N ASN A 59 3.11 2.13 6.76
CA ASN A 59 4.38 2.12 7.48
C ASN A 59 4.19 1.51 8.87
N ALA A 60 5.22 0.85 9.38
CA ALA A 60 5.26 0.32 10.74
C ALA A 60 6.56 0.72 11.42
N ALA A 61 6.46 1.45 12.52
CA ALA A 61 7.60 1.89 13.32
C ALA A 61 7.56 1.26 14.71
N ARG A 62 8.66 0.60 15.12
CA ARG A 62 8.82 0.04 16.46
C ARG A 62 9.50 1.04 17.37
N LEU A 63 8.87 1.39 18.49
CA LEU A 63 9.43 2.34 19.45
C LEU A 63 10.31 1.63 20.49
N LYS A 64 11.44 2.24 20.89
CA LYS A 64 12.43 1.62 21.80
C LYS A 64 11.92 1.38 23.23
N ALA A 65 11.01 2.22 23.73
CA ALA A 65 10.56 2.17 25.13
C ALA A 65 9.08 2.59 25.29
N ALA A 66 8.18 1.95 24.53
CA ALA A 66 6.75 2.26 24.58
C ALA A 66 5.90 1.09 25.10
N LYS A 67 4.79 1.43 25.77
CA LYS A 67 3.74 0.45 26.16
C LYS A 67 3.11 -0.22 24.95
N TRP A 68 3.00 0.54 23.85
CA TRP A 68 2.62 0.07 22.54
C TRP A 68 3.88 0.05 21.69
N ASN A 69 4.46 -1.13 21.52
CA ASN A 69 5.78 -1.21 20.90
C ASN A 69 5.78 -0.94 19.39
N TRP A 70 4.63 -0.91 18.72
CA TRP A 70 4.48 -0.57 17.30
C TRP A 70 3.48 0.56 17.07
N GLN A 71 3.81 1.45 16.12
CA GLN A 71 2.90 2.38 15.47
C GLN A 71 2.75 1.99 14.00
N ILE A 72 1.51 1.92 13.53
CA ILE A 72 1.16 1.59 12.15
C ILE A 72 0.50 2.81 11.54
N PHE A 73 1.08 3.32 10.46
CA PHE A 73 0.59 4.47 9.73
C PHE A 73 -0.09 4.00 8.44
N ILE A 74 -1.35 4.43 8.24
CA ILE A 74 -2.12 4.17 7.02
C ILE A 74 -2.39 5.50 6.32
N ASN A 75 -1.62 5.81 5.28
CA ASN A 75 -1.65 7.12 4.62
C ASN A 75 -3.05 7.50 4.11
N ALA A 76 -3.80 6.54 3.56
CA ALA A 76 -5.15 6.79 3.05
C ALA A 76 -6.13 7.30 4.13
N ALA A 77 -5.92 6.92 5.39
CA ALA A 77 -6.78 7.32 6.50
C ALA A 77 -6.75 8.84 6.74
N GLU A 78 -5.67 9.53 6.36
CA GLU A 78 -5.56 10.99 6.47
C GLU A 78 -6.67 11.70 5.67
N PHE A 79 -7.04 11.12 4.52
CA PHE A 79 -7.94 11.70 3.52
C PHE A 79 -9.32 11.05 3.49
N VAL A 80 -9.42 9.76 3.85
CA VAL A 80 -10.69 9.03 3.91
C VAL A 80 -11.46 9.43 5.17
N ARG A 81 -12.25 10.50 5.08
CA ARG A 81 -12.93 11.13 6.23
C ARG A 81 -14.44 10.92 6.29
N ARG A 82 -15.03 10.30 5.27
CA ARG A 82 -16.48 10.20 5.11
C ARG A 82 -16.93 8.76 5.27
N ASP A 83 -17.99 8.58 6.06
CA ASP A 83 -18.67 7.31 6.15
C ASP A 83 -19.45 7.00 4.85
N PRO A 84 -19.56 5.70 4.50
CA PRO A 84 -19.16 4.54 5.29
C PRO A 84 -17.66 4.17 5.18
N LEU A 85 -16.92 4.75 4.24
CA LEU A 85 -15.57 4.27 3.91
C LEU A 85 -14.57 4.47 5.06
N ALA A 86 -14.66 5.57 5.81
CA ALA A 86 -13.83 5.81 6.98
C ALA A 86 -14.01 4.72 8.07
N SER A 87 -15.26 4.41 8.42
CA SER A 87 -15.56 3.32 9.36
C SER A 87 -15.12 1.95 8.85
N CYS A 88 -15.26 1.67 7.54
CA CYS A 88 -14.78 0.43 6.95
C CYS A 88 -13.26 0.30 7.03
N LEU A 89 -12.53 1.39 6.74
CA LEU A 89 -11.07 1.43 6.84
C LEU A 89 -10.59 1.09 8.25
N ASP A 90 -11.13 1.75 9.28
CA ASP A 90 -10.74 1.46 10.66
C ASP A 90 -11.07 0.03 11.06
N ALA A 91 -12.29 -0.43 10.78
CA ALA A 91 -12.71 -1.78 11.12
C ALA A 91 -11.81 -2.85 10.46
N ASP A 92 -11.50 -2.69 9.17
CA ASP A 92 -10.73 -3.67 8.41
C ASP A 92 -9.24 -3.67 8.79
N ILE A 93 -8.64 -2.51 8.99
CA ILE A 93 -7.24 -2.39 9.46
C ILE A 93 -7.11 -2.97 10.87
N THR A 94 -7.99 -2.57 11.79
CA THR A 94 -8.02 -3.09 13.17
C THR A 94 -8.20 -4.61 13.18
N ALA A 95 -9.10 -5.15 12.34
CA ALA A 95 -9.33 -6.58 12.24
C ALA A 95 -8.15 -7.34 11.62
N ALA A 96 -7.46 -6.74 10.65
CA ALA A 96 -6.27 -7.32 10.03
C ALA A 96 -5.12 -7.44 11.03
N LEU A 97 -4.84 -6.35 11.77
CA LEU A 97 -3.80 -6.33 12.80
C LEU A 97 -4.05 -7.36 13.90
N LYS A 98 -5.30 -7.48 14.39
CA LYS A 98 -5.66 -8.48 15.41
C LYS A 98 -5.47 -9.93 14.98
N LYS A 99 -5.42 -10.22 13.68
CA LYS A 99 -5.19 -11.57 13.14
C LYS A 99 -3.71 -11.92 13.00
N VAL A 100 -2.80 -10.95 13.11
CA VAL A 100 -1.36 -11.19 13.02
C VAL A 100 -0.90 -11.96 14.25
N LYS A 101 -0.25 -13.12 14.03
CA LYS A 101 0.27 -13.95 15.11
C LYS A 101 1.28 -13.16 15.95
N GLY A 102 1.06 -13.11 17.26
CA GLY A 102 1.93 -12.38 18.20
C GLY A 102 1.45 -10.97 18.51
N VAL A 103 0.39 -10.47 17.86
CA VAL A 103 -0.34 -9.27 18.30
C VAL A 103 -1.20 -9.62 19.51
N SER A 104 -1.07 -8.84 20.57
CA SER A 104 -1.84 -9.00 21.82
C SER A 104 -2.86 -7.89 22.04
N ALA A 105 -2.63 -6.70 21.50
CA ALA A 105 -3.57 -5.60 21.55
C ALA A 105 -3.38 -4.67 20.33
N VAL A 106 -4.47 -4.00 19.94
CA VAL A 106 -4.53 -2.99 18.88
C VAL A 106 -5.47 -1.88 19.34
N SER A 107 -5.10 -0.63 19.13
CA SER A 107 -5.97 0.54 19.31
C SER A 107 -5.79 1.50 18.14
N HIS A 108 -6.87 2.13 17.69
CA HIS A 108 -6.82 3.29 16.81
C HIS A 108 -6.54 4.52 17.69
N ASP A 109 -5.39 5.15 17.52
CA ASP A 109 -4.87 6.19 18.42
C ASP A 109 -5.11 7.60 17.84
N ASP A 110 -4.85 7.76 16.54
CA ASP A 110 -5.16 8.94 15.77
C ASP A 110 -5.63 8.51 14.37
N ARG A 111 -6.10 9.46 13.55
CA ARG A 111 -6.75 9.21 12.26
C ARG A 111 -6.00 8.20 11.40
N GLU A 112 -4.72 8.43 11.14
CA GLU A 112 -3.88 7.51 10.38
C GLU A 112 -3.03 6.55 11.21
N VAL A 113 -3.15 6.56 12.55
CA VAL A 113 -2.25 5.83 13.44
C VAL A 113 -2.98 4.76 14.25
N TRP A 114 -2.54 3.52 14.08
CA TRP A 114 -2.88 2.41 14.97
C TRP A 114 -1.68 2.08 15.85
N VAL A 115 -1.90 1.99 17.16
CA VAL A 115 -0.90 1.54 18.11
C VAL A 115 -1.11 0.06 18.41
N VAL A 116 -0.03 -0.71 18.39
CA VAL A 116 -0.06 -2.18 18.45
C VAL A 116 0.94 -2.67 19.48
N GLN A 117 0.51 -3.62 20.31
CA GLN A 117 1.40 -4.34 21.22
C GLN A 117 1.59 -5.75 20.66
N ALA A 118 2.80 -6.05 20.18
CA ALA A 118 3.07 -7.30 19.49
C ALA A 118 4.51 -7.80 19.61
N GLU A 119 4.67 -9.12 19.63
CA GLU A 119 5.96 -9.79 19.38
C GLU A 119 6.19 -10.07 17.87
N ALA A 120 5.19 -9.74 17.03
CA ALA A 120 5.28 -9.86 15.59
C ALA A 120 6.34 -8.91 14.99
N GLY A 121 6.89 -9.29 13.84
CA GLY A 121 7.79 -8.43 13.06
C GLY A 121 7.01 -7.36 12.29
N GLY A 122 7.66 -6.23 12.01
CA GLY A 122 7.03 -5.12 11.28
C GLY A 122 6.58 -5.51 9.87
N GLU A 123 7.31 -6.40 9.19
CA GLU A 123 6.91 -6.92 7.89
C GLU A 123 5.52 -7.56 7.91
N ASP A 124 5.22 -8.40 8.91
CA ASP A 124 3.93 -9.09 9.03
C ASP A 124 2.78 -8.09 9.26
N LEU A 125 3.04 -7.05 10.07
CA LEU A 125 2.07 -5.98 10.35
C LEU A 125 1.76 -5.17 9.09
N VAL A 126 2.79 -4.78 8.32
CA VAL A 126 2.63 -4.07 7.05
C VAL A 126 1.87 -4.92 6.04
N ARG A 127 2.24 -6.20 5.89
CA ARG A 127 1.56 -7.13 4.95
C ARG A 127 0.08 -7.31 5.30
N ALA A 128 -0.25 -7.44 6.57
CA ALA A 128 -1.64 -7.59 7.01
C ALA A 128 -2.48 -6.35 6.67
N CYS A 129 -1.95 -5.16 6.95
CA CYS A 129 -2.63 -3.90 6.63
C CYS A 129 -2.73 -3.67 5.13
N ALA A 130 -1.66 -3.95 4.38
CA ALA A 130 -1.66 -3.82 2.92
C ALA A 130 -2.75 -4.68 2.27
N GLY A 131 -2.95 -5.92 2.75
CA GLY A 131 -4.02 -6.79 2.25
C GLY A 131 -5.44 -6.24 2.52
N ALA A 132 -5.66 -5.62 3.68
CA ALA A 132 -6.93 -4.95 3.98
C ALA A 132 -7.13 -3.68 3.12
N LEU A 133 -6.07 -2.89 2.97
CA LEU A 133 -6.10 -1.66 2.19
C LEU A 133 -6.32 -1.92 0.69
N ASP A 134 -5.74 -3.00 0.15
CA ASP A 134 -5.95 -3.42 -1.24
C ASP A 134 -7.42 -3.72 -1.55
N ALA A 135 -8.18 -4.23 -0.58
CA ALA A 135 -9.61 -4.50 -0.74
C ALA A 135 -10.44 -3.21 -0.81
N LEU A 136 -9.99 -2.14 -0.14
CA LEU A 136 -10.68 -0.84 -0.08
C LEU A 136 -10.17 0.13 -1.16
N ALA A 137 -9.01 -0.13 -1.76
CA ALA A 137 -8.32 0.75 -2.68
C ALA A 137 -9.18 1.29 -3.84
N PRO A 138 -10.10 0.52 -4.47
CA PRO A 138 -10.96 1.08 -5.51
C PRO A 138 -11.85 2.23 -5.03
N GLU A 139 -12.46 2.10 -3.85
CA GLU A 139 -13.33 3.15 -3.29
C GLU A 139 -12.51 4.33 -2.74
N ILE A 140 -11.33 4.05 -2.17
CA ILE A 140 -10.39 5.09 -1.74
C ILE A 140 -10.02 5.97 -2.94
N ARG A 141 -9.57 5.38 -4.07
CA ARG A 141 -9.23 6.13 -5.29
C ARG A 141 -10.39 7.02 -5.75
N LYS A 142 -11.60 6.45 -5.81
CA LYS A 142 -12.80 7.19 -6.22
C LYS A 142 -13.09 8.40 -5.32
N GLN A 143 -12.84 8.27 -4.01
CA GLN A 143 -13.01 9.38 -3.09
C GLN A 143 -11.91 10.43 -3.26
N LEU A 144 -10.64 10.03 -3.46
CA LEU A 144 -9.54 10.98 -3.63
C LEU A 144 -9.59 11.74 -4.96
N GLU A 145 -10.19 11.16 -6.01
CA GLU A 145 -10.46 11.86 -7.26
C GLU A 145 -11.54 12.96 -7.12
N ASN A 146 -12.40 12.87 -6.10
CA ASN A 146 -13.47 13.83 -5.79
C ASN A 146 -13.48 14.18 -4.29
N PRO A 147 -12.41 14.84 -3.80
CA PRO A 147 -12.11 14.97 -2.38
C PRO A 147 -13.22 15.65 -1.57
#